data_AF-A0A6J8DUR4-F1
#
_entry.id   AF-A0A6J8DUR4-F1
#
_cell.length_a   1.000
_cell.length_b   1.000
_cell.length_c   1.000
_cell.angle_alpha   90.00
_cell.angle_beta   90.00
_cell.angle_gamma   90.00
#
_symmetry.space_group_name_H-M   'P 1'
#
loop_
_entity.id
_entity.type
_entity.pdbx_description
1 polymer ?
#
loop_
_entity_poly.entity_id
_entity_poly.type
_entity_poly.pdbx_seq_one_letter_code
_entity_poly.pdbx_strand_id
1 'polypeptide(L)'
;MQQMIQFSNQVSHWVAAEIVSCSSVKSQTAVLSKLLFTAQTCKDMRNYATCMSILEGLENLVIKQLPIWKNLSAKCVTVMEDLTSTRIFLKSDVGALLSNKDSHMYPTIPSVVLLLLHIQQCEIGGFKLANGMYKWSKMRSICNAIDQVRIFKNHLYGFDPEIDLQEVLVQRMKEFCDQDVHQIAAQHDTNYHRMSSGGIVGAFRKMKGKLQSK
;
A
#
# COMPACT_ATOMS: atom_id res chain seq x y z
N MET A 1 -15.38 -9.99 -5.34
CA MET A 1 -14.90 -8.88 -4.49
C MET A 1 -14.01 -9.36 -3.35
N GLN A 2 -14.43 -10.34 -2.52
CA GLN A 2 -13.59 -10.87 -1.43
C GLN A 2 -12.18 -11.32 -1.88
N GLN A 3 -12.07 -12.07 -2.98
CA GLN A 3 -10.78 -12.48 -3.55
C GLN A 3 -9.89 -11.28 -3.94
N MET A 4 -10.47 -10.19 -4.46
CA MET A 4 -9.71 -8.99 -4.83
C MET A 4 -9.19 -8.25 -3.59
N ILE A 5 -9.98 -8.22 -2.50
CA ILE A 5 -9.56 -7.65 -1.22
C ILE A 5 -8.43 -8.50 -0.63
N GLN A 6 -8.58 -9.82 -0.64
CA GLN A 6 -7.54 -10.74 -0.18
C GLN A 6 -6.25 -10.56 -0.97
N PHE A 7 -6.33 -10.47 -2.30
CA PHE A 7 -5.17 -10.20 -3.14
C PHE A 7 -4.51 -8.84 -2.83
N SER A 8 -5.32 -7.78 -2.66
CA SER A 8 -4.83 -6.46 -2.23
C SER A 8 -4.03 -6.56 -0.92
N ASN A 9 -4.61 -7.23 0.08
CA ASN A 9 -3.97 -7.42 1.38
C ASN A 9 -2.69 -8.26 1.27
N GLN A 10 -2.68 -9.30 0.44
CA GLN A 10 -1.49 -10.12 0.17
C GLN A 10 -0.36 -9.30 -0.45
N VAL A 11 -0.67 -8.42 -1.42
CA VAL A 11 0.32 -7.52 -2.03
C VAL A 11 0.86 -6.54 -0.99
N SER A 12 0.00 -5.89 -0.20
CA SER A 12 0.43 -4.97 0.86
C SER A 12 1.29 -5.66 1.91
N HIS A 13 0.91 -6.87 2.31
CA HIS A 13 1.66 -7.70 3.25
C HIS A 13 3.03 -8.07 2.68
N TRP A 14 3.08 -8.60 1.45
CA TRP A 14 4.32 -8.95 0.77
C TRP A 14 5.28 -7.76 0.67
N VAL A 15 4.77 -6.58 0.28
CA VAL A 15 5.58 -5.35 0.20
C VAL A 15 6.26 -5.03 1.54
N ALA A 16 5.52 -5.11 2.64
CA ALA A 16 6.08 -4.87 3.97
C ALA A 16 7.10 -5.95 4.34
N ALA A 17 6.74 -7.23 4.18
CA ALA A 17 7.59 -8.38 4.49
C ALA A 17 8.92 -8.37 3.71
N GLU A 18 8.88 -8.09 2.40
CA GLU A 18 10.05 -8.05 1.53
C GLU A 18 11.05 -6.98 1.99
N ILE A 19 10.57 -5.80 2.40
CA ILE A 19 11.43 -4.73 2.92
C ILE A 19 12.07 -5.16 4.26
N VAL A 20 11.31 -5.68 5.23
CA VAL A 20 11.88 -6.03 6.54
C VAL A 20 12.79 -7.26 6.50
N SER A 21 12.64 -8.13 5.49
CA SER A 21 13.50 -9.30 5.27
C SER A 21 14.88 -8.98 4.67
N CYS A 22 15.10 -7.72 4.24
CA CYS A 22 16.35 -7.32 3.62
C CYS A 22 17.51 -7.31 4.63
N SER A 23 18.67 -7.83 4.20
CA SER A 23 19.87 -8.01 5.05
C SER A 23 20.62 -6.73 5.39
N SER A 24 20.28 -5.58 4.78
CA SER A 24 20.92 -4.30 5.04
C SER A 24 20.00 -3.11 4.80
N VAL A 25 20.27 -1.97 5.47
CA VAL A 25 19.58 -0.69 5.23
C VAL A 25 19.70 -0.25 3.77
N LYS A 26 20.84 -0.52 3.12
CA LYS A 26 21.06 -0.20 1.70
C LYS A 26 20.11 -1.00 0.79
N SER A 27 19.99 -2.31 1.01
CA SER A 27 19.04 -3.15 0.27
C SER A 27 17.59 -2.75 0.54
N GLN A 28 17.26 -2.39 1.80
CA GLN A 28 15.93 -1.89 2.15
C GLN A 28 15.55 -0.62 1.39
N THR A 29 16.44 0.37 1.37
CA THR A 29 16.23 1.60 0.61
C THR A 29 16.08 1.31 -0.88
N ALA A 30 16.85 0.36 -1.44
CA ALA A 30 16.76 -0.01 -2.85
C ALA A 30 15.42 -0.69 -3.18
N VAL A 31 14.97 -1.65 -2.37
CA VAL A 31 13.69 -2.36 -2.53
C VAL A 31 12.52 -1.39 -2.37
N LEU A 32 12.53 -0.56 -1.33
CA LEU A 32 11.50 0.46 -1.12
C LEU A 32 11.41 1.41 -2.32
N SER A 33 12.55 1.91 -2.80
CA SER A 33 12.58 2.81 -3.97
C SER A 33 12.01 2.12 -5.21
N LYS A 34 12.38 0.85 -5.46
CA LYS A 34 11.87 0.07 -6.59
C LYS A 34 10.36 -0.11 -6.51
N LEU A 35 9.84 -0.53 -5.36
CA LEU A 35 8.40 -0.72 -5.14
C LEU A 35 7.63 0.59 -5.30
N LEU A 36 8.20 1.71 -4.84
CA LEU A 36 7.60 3.02 -5.00
C LEU A 36 7.49 3.45 -6.47
N PHE A 37 8.54 3.24 -7.26
CA PHE A 37 8.48 3.46 -8.71
C PHE A 37 7.55 2.48 -9.41
N THR A 38 7.46 1.22 -8.96
CA THR A 38 6.46 0.28 -9.46
C THR A 38 5.04 0.79 -9.19
N ALA A 39 4.76 1.33 -8.00
CA ALA A 39 3.46 1.92 -7.70
C ALA A 39 3.15 3.14 -8.59
N GLN A 40 4.16 3.99 -8.87
CA GLN A 40 4.02 5.07 -9.85
C GLN A 40 3.66 4.54 -11.23
N THR A 41 4.38 3.54 -11.74
CA THR A 41 4.08 2.91 -13.03
C THR A 41 2.68 2.29 -13.04
N CYS A 42 2.25 1.64 -11.96
CA CYS A 42 0.87 1.16 -11.84
C CYS A 42 -0.14 2.30 -11.93
N LYS A 43 0.11 3.44 -11.28
CA LYS A 43 -0.73 4.64 -11.39
C LYS A 43 -0.83 5.12 -12.83
N ASP A 44 0.31 5.25 -13.50
CA ASP A 44 0.40 5.76 -14.88
C ASP A 44 -0.31 4.82 -15.87
N MET A 45 -0.28 3.51 -15.62
CA MET A 45 -1.03 2.48 -16.37
C MET A 45 -2.49 2.33 -15.90
N ARG A 46 -2.97 3.21 -15.01
CA ARG A 46 -4.33 3.18 -14.45
C ARG A 46 -4.68 1.88 -13.69
N ASN A 47 -3.68 1.16 -13.21
CA ASN A 47 -3.82 0.07 -12.25
C ASN A 47 -3.79 0.63 -10.81
N TYR A 48 -4.91 1.25 -10.43
CA TYR A 48 -5.07 1.82 -9.09
C TYR A 48 -5.17 0.74 -8.01
N ALA A 49 -5.61 -0.48 -8.33
CA ALA A 49 -5.66 -1.57 -7.37
C ALA A 49 -4.26 -1.92 -6.82
N THR A 50 -3.32 -2.24 -7.70
CA THR A 50 -1.94 -2.59 -7.29
C THR A 50 -1.21 -1.38 -6.73
N CYS A 51 -1.38 -0.20 -7.33
CA CYS A 51 -0.80 1.05 -6.82
C CYS A 51 -1.17 1.31 -5.36
N MET A 52 -2.46 1.21 -5.00
CA MET A 52 -2.93 1.42 -3.64
C MET A 52 -2.44 0.33 -2.69
N SER A 53 -2.40 -0.93 -3.16
CA SER A 53 -1.90 -2.07 -2.37
C SER A 53 -0.43 -1.88 -1.99
N ILE A 54 0.42 -1.46 -2.94
CA ILE A 54 1.83 -1.18 -2.66
C ILE A 54 1.97 0.00 -1.68
N LEU A 55 1.24 1.09 -1.91
CA LEU A 55 1.27 2.25 -1.00
C LEU A 55 0.87 1.87 0.42
N GLU A 56 -0.17 1.05 0.59
CA GLU A 56 -0.61 0.55 1.90
C GLU A 56 0.47 -0.31 2.57
N GLY A 57 1.18 -1.16 1.82
CA GLY A 57 2.32 -1.93 2.33
C GLY A 57 3.48 -1.04 2.79
N LEU A 58 3.81 0.01 2.03
CA LEU A 58 4.83 0.99 2.41
C LEU A 58 4.45 1.82 3.64
N GLU A 59 3.15 2.00 3.87
CA GLU A 59 2.62 2.72 5.03
C GLU A 59 2.42 1.86 6.28
N ASN A 60 2.72 0.56 6.19
CA ASN A 60 2.71 -0.34 7.33
C ASN A 60 3.54 0.24 8.50
N LEU A 61 3.03 0.10 9.72
CA LEU A 61 3.62 0.72 10.91
C LEU A 61 5.08 0.31 11.13
N VAL A 62 5.42 -0.95 10.85
CA VAL A 62 6.80 -1.45 10.96
C VAL A 62 7.70 -0.72 9.97
N ILE A 63 7.25 -0.59 8.72
CA ILE A 63 8.00 0.08 7.66
C ILE A 63 8.21 1.56 7.99
N LYS A 64 7.18 2.25 8.47
CA LYS A 64 7.25 3.67 8.89
C LYS A 64 8.28 3.94 10.00
N GLN A 65 8.61 2.92 10.80
CA GLN A 65 9.59 3.04 11.89
C GLN A 65 11.03 2.76 11.44
N LEU A 66 11.25 2.25 10.22
CA LEU A 66 12.58 1.90 9.74
C LEU A 66 13.49 3.13 9.57
N PRO A 67 14.81 3.00 9.78
CA PRO A 67 15.75 4.10 9.59
C PRO A 67 15.92 4.55 8.13
N ILE A 68 15.40 3.77 7.18
CA ILE A 68 15.61 3.92 5.73
C ILE A 68 15.02 5.22 5.17
N TRP A 69 14.01 5.81 5.82
CA TRP A 69 13.37 7.06 5.41
C TRP A 69 14.32 8.25 5.38
N LYS A 70 15.37 8.24 6.22
CA LYS A 70 16.39 9.30 6.27
C LYS A 70 17.29 9.32 5.04
N ASN A 71 17.39 8.17 4.35
CA ASN A 71 18.27 7.97 3.20
C ASN A 71 17.49 7.96 1.88
N LEU A 72 16.20 8.30 1.92
CA LEU A 72 15.35 8.28 0.74
C LEU A 72 15.67 9.48 -0.17
N SER A 73 15.75 9.24 -1.48
CA SER A 73 16.01 10.33 -2.43
C SER A 73 14.83 11.28 -2.54
N ALA A 74 15.09 12.56 -2.85
CA ALA A 74 14.04 13.56 -3.05
C ALA A 74 12.99 13.12 -4.08
N LYS A 75 13.42 12.45 -5.16
CA LYS A 75 12.52 11.90 -6.19
C LYS A 75 11.53 10.89 -5.60
N CYS A 76 12.00 10.01 -4.72
CA CYS A 76 11.12 9.03 -4.07
C CYS A 76 10.12 9.72 -3.14
N VAL A 77 10.54 10.73 -2.37
CA VAL A 77 9.63 11.52 -1.52
C VAL A 77 8.51 12.15 -2.36
N THR A 78 8.86 12.81 -3.48
CA THR A 78 7.88 13.41 -4.40
C THR A 78 6.90 12.38 -4.96
N VAL A 79 7.38 11.20 -5.36
CA VAL A 79 6.49 10.11 -5.82
C VAL A 79 5.53 9.68 -4.71
N MET A 80 6.01 9.54 -3.48
CA MET A 80 5.14 9.14 -2.36
C MET A 80 4.04 10.17 -2.07
N GLU A 81 4.37 11.46 -2.15
CA GLU A 81 3.40 12.56 -2.00
C GLU A 81 2.35 12.57 -3.13
N ASP A 82 2.77 12.34 -4.37
CA ASP A 82 1.89 12.23 -5.54
C ASP A 82 0.94 11.01 -5.44
N LEU A 83 1.46 9.85 -5.04
CA LEU A 83 0.65 8.66 -4.80
C LEU A 83 -0.37 8.89 -3.67
N THR A 84 0.05 9.57 -2.60
CA THR A 84 -0.84 9.93 -1.48
C THR A 84 -1.94 10.89 -1.93
N SER A 85 -1.57 11.90 -2.71
CA SER A 85 -2.51 12.87 -3.29
C SER A 85 -3.51 12.19 -4.21
N THR A 86 -3.04 11.25 -5.05
CA THR A 86 -3.89 10.42 -5.92
C THR A 86 -4.90 9.63 -5.08
N ARG A 87 -4.46 8.98 -4.00
CA ARG A 87 -5.38 8.24 -3.11
C ARG A 87 -6.45 9.16 -2.50
N ILE A 88 -6.07 10.35 -2.04
CA ILE A 88 -7.01 11.32 -1.48
C ILE A 88 -8.04 11.72 -2.55
N PHE A 89 -7.58 12.05 -3.75
CA PHE A 89 -8.44 12.39 -4.88
C PHE A 89 -9.43 11.28 -5.22
N LEU A 90 -8.95 10.04 -5.35
CA LEU A 90 -9.79 8.86 -5.63
C LEU A 90 -10.78 8.54 -4.50
N LYS A 91 -10.47 8.90 -3.24
CA LYS A 91 -11.39 8.78 -2.09
C LYS A 91 -12.45 9.86 -2.07
N SER A 92 -12.14 11.07 -2.54
CA SER A 92 -13.06 12.22 -2.47
C SER A 92 -14.06 12.26 -3.62
N ASP A 93 -13.70 11.73 -4.78
CA ASP A 93 -14.52 11.85 -5.98
C ASP A 93 -14.85 10.46 -6.55
N VAL A 94 -16.14 10.09 -6.49
CA VAL A 94 -16.65 8.86 -7.10
C VAL A 94 -16.34 8.84 -8.60
N GLY A 95 -16.39 10.00 -9.27
CA GLY A 95 -16.10 10.19 -10.68
C GLY A 95 -14.61 10.14 -11.04
N ALA A 96 -13.70 10.28 -10.07
CA ALA A 96 -12.25 10.23 -10.32
C ALA A 96 -11.79 8.84 -10.77
N LEU A 97 -12.32 7.78 -10.15
CA LEU A 97 -12.11 6.39 -10.59
C LEU A 97 -12.72 6.13 -11.98
N LEU A 98 -13.73 6.92 -12.34
CA LEU A 98 -14.56 6.77 -13.54
C LEU A 98 -14.15 7.73 -14.68
N SER A 99 -13.14 8.57 -14.42
CA SER A 99 -12.65 9.56 -15.36
C SER A 99 -12.00 8.88 -16.57
N ASN A 100 -12.63 9.03 -17.73
CA ASN A 100 -12.20 8.45 -19.01
C ASN A 100 -11.15 9.30 -19.76
N LYS A 101 -10.62 10.38 -19.17
CA LYS A 101 -9.73 11.31 -19.92
C LYS A 101 -8.51 10.62 -20.54
N ASP A 102 -8.01 9.56 -19.90
CA ASP A 102 -6.88 8.75 -20.39
C ASP A 102 -7.24 7.27 -20.60
N SER A 103 -8.53 6.91 -20.58
CA SER A 103 -8.96 5.51 -20.74
C SER A 103 -8.64 4.95 -22.13
N HIS A 104 -8.37 5.83 -23.10
CA HIS A 104 -7.94 5.43 -24.45
C HIS A 104 -6.53 4.85 -24.50
N MET A 105 -5.66 5.15 -23.52
CA MET A 105 -4.29 4.63 -23.51
C MET A 105 -4.15 3.32 -22.74
N TYR A 106 -4.84 3.20 -21.59
CA TYR A 106 -4.81 1.99 -20.76
C TYR A 106 -6.17 1.68 -20.14
N PRO A 107 -6.54 0.39 -20.01
CA PRO A 107 -7.70 0.00 -19.22
C PRO A 107 -7.50 0.39 -17.75
N THR A 108 -8.60 0.60 -17.03
CA THR A 108 -8.55 0.99 -15.61
C THR A 108 -8.78 -0.23 -14.73
N ILE A 109 -7.87 -0.52 -13.80
CA ILE A 109 -8.13 -1.46 -12.70
C ILE A 109 -8.42 -0.64 -11.43
N PRO A 110 -9.70 -0.50 -11.02
CA PRO A 110 -10.04 0.27 -9.83
C PRO A 110 -9.63 -0.48 -8.56
N SER A 111 -9.25 0.27 -7.52
CA SER A 111 -9.11 -0.30 -6.17
C SER A 111 -10.49 -0.74 -5.66
N VAL A 112 -10.62 -2.04 -5.36
CA VAL A 112 -11.87 -2.61 -4.82
C VAL A 112 -12.25 -1.98 -3.48
N VAL A 113 -11.27 -1.62 -2.65
CA VAL A 113 -11.50 -0.99 -1.35
C VAL A 113 -12.09 0.42 -1.53
N LEU A 114 -11.54 1.21 -2.47
CA LEU A 114 -12.06 2.55 -2.75
C LEU A 114 -13.44 2.51 -3.42
N LEU A 115 -13.66 1.55 -4.33
CA LEU A 115 -14.98 1.35 -4.93
C LEU A 115 -16.03 1.00 -3.86
N LEU A 116 -15.71 0.09 -2.95
CA LEU A 116 -16.61 -0.29 -1.86
C LEU A 116 -16.88 0.87 -0.90
N LEU A 117 -15.87 1.70 -0.61
CA LEU A 117 -16.04 2.93 0.16
C LEU A 117 -17.14 3.82 -0.46
N HIS A 118 -17.08 4.05 -1.78
CA HIS A 118 -18.05 4.88 -2.50
C HIS A 118 -19.46 4.26 -2.52
N ILE A 119 -19.56 2.95 -2.70
CA ILE A 119 -20.85 2.24 -2.64
C ILE A 119 -21.43 2.36 -1.23
N GLN A 120 -20.62 2.11 -0.20
CA GLN A 120 -21.04 2.23 1.20
C GLN A 120 -21.52 3.64 1.52
N GLN A 121 -20.83 4.68 1.06
CA GLN A 121 -21.26 6.08 1.22
C GLN A 121 -22.63 6.33 0.57
N CYS A 122 -22.88 5.74 -0.60
CA CYS A 122 -24.18 5.80 -1.25
C CYS A 122 -25.27 5.03 -0.47
N GLU A 123 -24.92 4.06 0.37
CA GLU A 123 -25.90 3.31 1.16
C GLU A 123 -26.29 4.03 2.45
N ILE A 124 -25.48 4.95 2.97
CA ILE A 124 -25.75 5.68 4.23
C ILE A 124 -27.14 6.33 4.21
N GLY A 125 -27.92 6.06 5.26
CA GLY A 125 -29.30 6.52 5.44
C GLY A 125 -30.35 5.76 4.61
N GLY A 126 -31.63 5.99 4.89
CA GLY A 126 -32.72 5.27 4.22
C GLY A 126 -32.80 5.53 2.71
N PHE A 127 -33.18 4.49 1.94
CA PHE A 127 -33.51 4.57 0.52
C PHE A 127 -34.92 5.08 0.23
N LYS A 128 -35.74 5.27 1.28
CA LYS A 128 -37.07 5.84 1.18
C LYS A 128 -37.08 7.24 1.79
N LEU A 129 -37.91 8.10 1.21
CA LEU A 129 -38.32 9.38 1.77
C LEU A 129 -39.41 9.14 2.83
N ALA A 130 -39.72 10.15 3.64
CA ALA A 130 -40.73 10.05 4.69
C ALA A 130 -42.14 9.73 4.14
N ASN A 131 -42.41 10.10 2.89
CA ASN A 131 -43.64 9.80 2.17
C ASN A 131 -43.67 8.38 1.54
N GLY A 132 -42.67 7.54 1.79
CA GLY A 132 -42.57 6.18 1.26
C GLY A 132 -41.96 6.05 -0.14
N MET A 133 -41.71 7.16 -0.86
CA MET A 133 -41.10 7.13 -2.21
C MET A 133 -39.61 6.75 -2.15
N TYR A 134 -39.11 6.10 -3.21
CA TYR A 134 -37.69 5.74 -3.31
C TYR A 134 -36.80 6.92 -3.73
N LYS A 135 -35.61 6.99 -3.13
CA LYS A 135 -34.53 7.90 -3.52
C LYS A 135 -33.77 7.34 -4.73
N TRP A 136 -34.35 7.50 -5.91
CA TRP A 136 -33.78 7.01 -7.18
C TRP A 136 -32.37 7.52 -7.48
N SER A 137 -32.01 8.71 -6.98
CA SER A 137 -30.65 9.24 -7.11
C SER A 137 -29.61 8.31 -6.48
N LYS A 138 -29.88 7.79 -5.27
CA LYS A 138 -28.98 6.83 -4.59
C LYS A 138 -28.78 5.56 -5.42
N MET A 139 -29.89 5.00 -5.92
CA MET A 139 -29.87 3.80 -6.75
C MET A 139 -29.08 4.05 -8.05
N ARG A 140 -29.31 5.18 -8.71
CA ARG A 140 -28.62 5.56 -9.95
C ARG A 140 -27.11 5.70 -9.74
N SER A 141 -26.67 6.31 -8.63
CA SER A 141 -25.24 6.41 -8.31
C SER A 141 -24.58 5.04 -8.15
N ILE A 142 -25.24 4.11 -7.46
CA ILE A 142 -24.74 2.73 -7.30
C ILE A 142 -24.69 2.01 -8.66
N CYS A 143 -25.76 2.10 -9.47
CA CYS A 143 -25.78 1.52 -10.80
C CYS A 143 -24.64 2.06 -11.68
N ASN A 144 -24.44 3.38 -11.68
CA ASN A 144 -23.36 4.01 -12.43
C ASN A 144 -21.99 3.46 -12.02
N ALA A 145 -21.72 3.31 -10.72
CA ALA A 145 -20.45 2.74 -10.24
C ALA A 145 -20.27 1.28 -10.71
N ILE A 146 -21.33 0.47 -10.64
CA ILE A 146 -21.29 -0.94 -11.08
C ILE A 146 -21.09 -1.05 -12.59
N ASP A 147 -21.78 -0.24 -13.39
CA ASP A 147 -21.68 -0.29 -14.85
C ASP A 147 -20.28 0.10 -15.33
N GLN A 148 -19.62 1.05 -14.67
CA GLN A 148 -18.24 1.38 -15.00
C GLN A 148 -17.28 0.21 -14.71
N VAL A 149 -17.47 -0.51 -13.61
CA VAL A 149 -16.66 -1.72 -13.31
C VAL A 149 -16.86 -2.78 -14.41
N ARG A 150 -18.08 -2.92 -14.92
CA ARG A 150 -18.36 -3.83 -16.06
C ARG A 150 -17.63 -3.38 -17.32
N ILE A 151 -17.63 -2.08 -17.63
CA ILE A 151 -16.89 -1.52 -18.76
C ILE A 151 -15.40 -1.80 -18.63
N PHE A 152 -14.82 -1.52 -17.45
CA PHE A 152 -13.39 -1.77 -17.21
C PHE A 152 -13.00 -3.23 -17.38
N LYS A 153 -13.84 -4.17 -16.91
CA LYS A 153 -13.59 -5.61 -17.06
C LYS A 153 -13.50 -6.06 -18.52
N ASN A 154 -14.20 -5.39 -19.43
CA ASN A 154 -14.20 -5.74 -20.85
C ASN A 154 -12.97 -5.22 -21.61
N HIS A 155 -12.11 -4.40 -20.98
CA HIS A 155 -10.91 -3.87 -21.59
C HIS A 155 -9.68 -4.48 -20.94
N LEU A 156 -8.92 -5.26 -21.70
CA LEU A 156 -7.69 -5.92 -21.25
C LEU A 156 -6.46 -5.08 -21.59
N TYR A 157 -5.40 -5.24 -20.80
CA TYR A 157 -4.09 -4.71 -21.18
C TYR A 157 -3.56 -5.47 -22.39
N GLY A 158 -2.86 -4.76 -23.28
CA GLY A 158 -2.16 -5.36 -24.43
C GLY A 158 -0.75 -5.85 -24.09
N PHE A 159 -0.50 -6.27 -22.85
CA PHE A 159 0.80 -6.81 -22.45
C PHE A 159 0.90 -8.30 -22.77
N ASP A 160 2.05 -8.73 -23.25
CA ASP A 160 2.34 -10.15 -23.39
C ASP A 160 2.61 -10.78 -22.01
N PRO A 161 2.00 -11.93 -21.69
CA PRO A 161 2.15 -12.56 -20.39
C PRO A 161 3.50 -13.26 -20.27
N GLU A 162 4.33 -12.80 -19.33
CA GLU A 162 5.55 -13.49 -18.89
C GLU A 162 5.23 -14.47 -17.76
N ILE A 163 4.87 -15.70 -18.10
CA ILE A 163 4.33 -16.71 -17.16
C ILE A 163 5.33 -17.05 -16.06
N ASP A 164 6.60 -17.31 -16.41
CA ASP A 164 7.64 -17.66 -15.43
C ASP A 164 7.81 -16.56 -14.37
N LEU A 165 7.80 -15.29 -14.81
CA LEU A 165 7.90 -14.15 -13.90
C LEU A 165 6.68 -14.04 -12.99
N GLN A 166 5.47 -14.25 -13.53
CA GLN A 166 4.24 -14.23 -12.75
C GLN A 166 4.25 -15.32 -11.68
N GLU A 167 4.69 -16.53 -12.02
CA GLU A 167 4.80 -17.64 -11.07
C GLU A 167 5.79 -17.35 -9.96
N VAL A 168 6.96 -16.79 -10.29
CA VAL A 168 7.96 -16.38 -9.29
C VAL A 168 7.39 -15.32 -8.34
N LEU A 169 6.68 -14.31 -8.85
CA LEU A 169 6.06 -13.28 -8.02
C LEU A 169 4.98 -13.86 -7.11
N VAL A 170 4.11 -14.72 -7.65
CA VAL A 170 3.05 -15.38 -6.86
C VAL A 170 3.66 -16.28 -5.79
N GLN A 171 4.71 -17.03 -6.11
CA GLN A 171 5.40 -17.88 -5.16
C GLN A 171 6.05 -17.05 -4.05
N ARG A 172 6.70 -15.95 -4.41
CA ARG A 172 7.30 -15.03 -3.45
C ARG A 172 6.26 -14.40 -2.51
N MET A 173 5.09 -14.02 -3.02
CA MET A 173 3.99 -13.53 -2.18
C MET A 173 3.48 -14.61 -1.22
N LYS A 174 3.39 -15.87 -1.66
CA LYS A 174 2.97 -17.00 -0.82
C LYS A 174 3.96 -17.31 0.30
N GLU A 175 5.26 -17.17 0.07
CA GLU A 175 6.28 -17.40 1.10
C GLU A 175 6.04 -16.54 2.36
N PHE A 176 5.50 -15.33 2.17
CA PHE A 176 5.24 -14.40 3.26
C PHE A 176 3.79 -14.43 3.77
N CYS A 177 2.84 -15.08 3.09
CA CYS A 177 1.41 -14.89 3.38
C CYS A 177 0.99 -15.25 4.81
N ASP A 178 1.67 -16.22 5.42
CA ASP A 178 1.37 -16.72 6.77
C ASP A 178 2.35 -16.22 7.83
N GLN A 179 3.30 -15.36 7.47
CA GLN A 179 4.31 -14.85 8.38
C GLN A 179 3.86 -13.51 8.99
N ASP A 180 4.19 -13.25 10.25
CA ASP A 180 3.93 -11.95 10.86
C ASP A 180 5.07 -10.96 10.52
N VAL A 181 4.74 -9.82 9.92
CA VAL A 181 5.71 -8.77 9.54
C VAL A 181 6.55 -8.31 10.75
N HIS A 182 5.97 -8.24 11.95
CA HIS A 182 6.70 -7.91 13.17
C HIS A 182 7.71 -8.99 13.55
N GLN A 183 7.35 -10.27 13.37
CA GLN A 183 8.25 -11.39 13.64
C GLN A 183 9.39 -11.44 12.63
N ILE A 184 9.11 -11.22 11.34
CA ILE A 184 10.16 -11.09 10.32
C ILE A 184 11.08 -9.93 10.68
N ALA A 185 10.50 -8.77 11.04
CA ALA A 185 11.30 -7.61 11.37
C ALA A 185 12.24 -7.86 12.56
N ALA A 186 11.75 -8.54 13.60
CA ALA A 186 12.48 -8.95 14.80
C ALA A 186 13.70 -9.83 14.52
N GLN A 187 13.69 -10.60 13.43
CA GLN A 187 14.80 -11.49 13.04
C GLN A 187 15.97 -10.74 12.41
N HIS A 188 15.79 -9.48 12.01
CA HIS A 188 16.81 -8.70 11.33
C HIS A 188 17.17 -7.43 12.12
N ASP A 189 18.40 -7.40 12.64
CA ASP A 189 18.97 -6.27 13.39
C ASP A 189 18.94 -4.93 12.61
N THR A 190 18.81 -4.98 11.29
CA THR A 190 18.73 -3.82 10.39
C THR A 190 17.46 -3.00 10.58
N ASN A 191 16.40 -3.61 11.10
CA ASN A 191 15.10 -2.97 11.27
C ASN A 191 15.00 -2.09 12.52
N TYR A 192 15.86 -2.33 13.51
CA TYR A 192 15.85 -1.58 14.77
C TYR A 192 17.04 -0.63 14.82
N HIS A 193 16.80 0.56 15.36
CA HIS A 193 17.90 1.35 15.85
C HIS A 193 18.59 0.56 16.97
N ARG A 194 19.88 0.21 16.81
CA ARG A 194 20.75 -0.02 17.96
C ARG A 194 20.73 1.26 18.78
N MET A 195 19.82 1.35 19.75
CA MET A 195 20.06 2.21 20.90
C MET A 195 21.36 1.68 21.47
N SER A 196 22.41 2.51 21.45
CA SER A 196 23.65 2.19 22.14
C SER A 196 23.30 1.88 23.60
N SER A 197 23.31 0.59 23.95
CA SER A 197 23.21 0.10 25.32
C SER A 197 24.45 0.47 26.15
N GLY A 198 25.33 1.33 25.63
CA GLY A 198 26.48 1.87 26.33
C GLY A 198 26.15 2.89 27.43
N GLY A 199 24.93 3.42 27.48
CA GLY A 199 24.55 4.47 28.44
C GLY A 199 24.47 4.00 29.89
N ILE A 200 23.97 2.79 30.14
CA ILE A 200 23.73 2.32 31.52
C ILE A 200 24.97 1.59 32.07
N VAL A 201 25.61 0.73 31.28
CA VAL A 201 26.80 -0.03 31.74
C VAL A 201 28.02 0.89 31.95
N GLY A 202 28.18 1.93 31.13
CA GLY A 202 29.26 2.92 31.27
C GLY A 202 29.10 3.83 32.49
N ALA A 203 27.86 4.19 32.85
CA ALA A 203 27.55 5.02 34.01
C ALA A 203 27.85 4.30 35.33
N PHE A 204 27.50 3.01 35.44
CA PHE A 204 27.80 2.20 36.62
C PHE A 204 29.31 1.95 36.81
N ARG A 205 30.08 1.80 35.72
CA ARG A 205 31.54 1.61 35.81
C ARG A 205 32.26 2.91 36.26
N LYS A 206 31.79 4.09 35.85
CA LYS A 206 32.30 5.40 36.31
C LYS A 206 31.97 5.71 37.77
N MET A 207 30.84 5.21 38.28
CA MET A 207 30.45 5.43 39.68
C MET A 207 31.26 4.55 40.65
N LYS A 208 31.61 3.32 40.25
CA LYS A 208 32.45 2.41 41.05
C LYS A 208 33.89 2.89 41.20
N GLY A 209 34.46 3.54 40.18
CA GLY A 209 35.83 4.10 40.24
C GLY A 209 35.98 5.32 41.17
N LYS A 210 34.89 6.04 41.47
CA LYS A 210 34.90 7.20 42.39
C LYS A 210 34.72 6.82 43.86
N LEU A 211 34.24 5.60 44.15
CA LEU A 211 34.03 5.09 45.50
C LEU A 211 35.25 4.31 46.06
N GLN A 212 36.27 4.04 45.23
CA GLN A 212 37.51 3.38 45.65
C GLN A 212 38.71 4.35 45.77
N SER A 213 38.47 5.65 45.61
CA SER A 213 39.50 6.70 45.63
C SER A 213 39.33 7.70 46.80
N LYS A 214 38.68 7.28 47.89
CA LYS A 214 38.65 8.05 49.14
C LYS A 214 38.87 7.11 50.31
#